data_AF-A0A0Q0GC87-F1
#
_entry.id   AF-A0A0Q0GC87-F1
#
_cell.length_a   1.000
_cell.length_b   1.000
_cell.length_c   1.000
_cell.angle_alpha   90.00
_cell.angle_beta   90.00
_cell.angle_gamma   90.00
#
_symmetry.space_group_name_H-M   'P 1'
#
loop_
_entity.id
_entity.type
_entity.pdbx_description
1 polymer ?
#
loop_
_entity_poly.entity_id
_entity_poly.type
_entity_poly.pdbx_seq_one_letter_code
_entity_poly.pdbx_strand_id
1 'polypeptide(L)'
;MYNKQNGFTLITVLILTSMASIVVLSSLRENVVQERLSGNFQKKLNSRLMAEKGVFEQAKLLQQTLNDEGVLAVEDLISKTSNASGSGVIADDAIFNASLSQNAAGELEIASLGQRFDGDAQSSLVARFAVQGAKGSSIFTNAMVGCKGVNLSGSGSIDSYDSSKGTYEETKSNDGDVSTIAGDSDVVLSGHSPIKGDVKATGVIYLNGSSPIIGNIHSNTGVYISPGSGLRVDGNVYTRGYYTHRGGTVSGVVRANGDAKMQWSTFITNSQDEALDIMYGGSGDFKDTYNNQQDGVQYSDSKFNVNPHVEPITVADPTAPDYDPTNPDTSCDPLILPEKMTDITDQVSSYSSVSIGPTQQFKLNTEKGFFSSGGSQVILPSLADVFLFNSKAQNQANGSNSKEYIFALDRLKMTSDGKMEVSGGDVILLIDGDFSMEGDTSLTIKKDSSLTVLLTGKVNIGAGAKVITEQEGLTTSGHPSLSFYSSFNGVNGVQFSGAANLYAAIYAPLTTVKLSGSGELFGSVRGSTITASGGSGAHYDAGLLQVQNGGTPASSARIVFLGWSYKTAETTEEEREAPPAE
;
A
#
# COMPACT_ATOMS: atom_id res chain seq x y z
N MET A 1 82.41 55.82 -43.55
CA MET A 1 82.01 56.36 -42.24
C MET A 1 80.92 55.44 -41.68
N TYR A 2 81.25 54.69 -40.63
CA TYR A 2 80.45 53.58 -40.06
C TYR A 2 79.79 54.09 -38.77
N ASN A 3 78.46 54.13 -38.69
CA ASN A 3 77.74 54.32 -37.43
C ASN A 3 77.14 52.97 -37.00
N LYS A 4 77.73 52.32 -35.99
CA LYS A 4 77.18 51.11 -35.35
C LYS A 4 76.23 51.53 -34.22
N GLN A 5 74.95 51.18 -34.34
CA GLN A 5 73.94 51.35 -33.29
C GLN A 5 74.07 50.21 -32.26
N ASN A 6 74.68 50.49 -31.10
CA ASN A 6 74.82 49.52 -30.00
C ASN A 6 73.88 49.79 -28.79
N GLY A 7 72.92 50.72 -28.91
CA GLY A 7 72.02 51.12 -27.81
C GLY A 7 70.62 50.47 -27.83
N PHE A 8 70.11 50.10 -29.02
CA PHE A 8 68.75 49.58 -29.16
C PHE A 8 68.61 48.12 -28.68
N THR A 9 69.66 47.31 -28.85
CA THR A 9 69.68 45.89 -28.48
C THR A 9 69.43 45.66 -26.99
N LEU A 10 69.99 46.50 -26.12
CA LEU A 10 69.82 46.40 -24.67
C LEU A 10 68.36 46.64 -24.25
N ILE A 11 67.70 47.64 -24.86
CA ILE A 11 66.31 47.99 -24.59
C ILE A 11 65.38 46.88 -25.09
N THR A 12 65.61 46.35 -26.29
CA THR A 12 64.83 45.21 -26.80
C THR A 12 65.00 43.96 -25.95
N VAL A 13 66.21 43.67 -25.46
CA VAL A 13 66.46 42.54 -24.55
C VAL A 13 65.75 42.75 -23.21
N LEU A 14 65.80 43.95 -22.62
CA LEU A 14 65.10 44.28 -21.38
C LEU A 14 63.57 44.20 -21.50
N ILE A 15 63.01 44.65 -22.62
CA ILE A 15 61.57 44.53 -22.88
C ILE A 15 61.18 43.06 -23.06
N LEU A 16 61.96 42.29 -23.84
CA LEU A 16 61.72 40.87 -24.04
C LEU A 16 61.85 40.06 -22.73
N THR A 17 62.85 40.35 -21.89
CA THR A 17 62.99 39.68 -20.59
C THR A 17 61.90 40.09 -19.61
N SER A 18 61.45 41.34 -19.64
CA SER A 18 60.33 41.81 -18.80
C SER A 18 59.01 41.16 -19.22
N MET A 19 58.74 41.09 -20.53
CA MET A 19 57.58 40.38 -21.07
C MET A 19 57.64 38.88 -20.74
N ALA A 20 58.80 38.23 -20.89
CA ALA A 20 59.00 36.84 -20.50
C ALA A 20 58.78 36.62 -18.99
N SER A 21 59.27 37.53 -18.15
CA SER A 21 59.10 37.44 -16.68
C SER A 21 57.64 37.56 -16.26
N ILE A 22 56.88 38.47 -16.89
CA ILE A 22 55.44 38.62 -16.65
C ILE A 22 54.68 37.34 -17.05
N VAL A 23 55.02 36.74 -18.19
CA VAL A 23 54.42 35.47 -18.64
C VAL A 23 54.74 34.32 -17.67
N VAL A 24 55.98 34.22 -17.20
CA VAL A 24 56.39 33.20 -16.22
C VAL A 24 55.66 33.39 -14.89
N LEU A 25 55.57 34.62 -14.37
CA LEU A 25 54.84 34.92 -13.14
C LEU A 25 53.33 34.65 -13.27
N SER A 26 52.74 34.96 -14.42
CA SER A 26 51.33 34.64 -14.71
C SER A 26 51.11 33.13 -14.72
N SER A 27 51.99 32.37 -15.39
CA SER A 27 51.91 30.92 -15.44
C SER A 27 52.08 30.27 -14.06
N LEU A 28 53.00 30.77 -13.23
CA LEU A 28 53.14 30.29 -11.84
C LEU A 28 51.90 30.58 -11.01
N ARG A 29 51.30 31.77 -11.15
CA ARG A 29 50.05 32.13 -10.46
C ARG A 29 48.89 31.23 -10.90
N GLU A 30 48.77 30.96 -12.20
CA GLU A 30 47.77 30.03 -12.74
C GLU A 30 47.97 28.61 -12.19
N ASN A 31 49.21 28.12 -12.15
CA ASN A 31 49.51 26.79 -11.59
C ASN A 31 49.13 26.69 -10.11
N VAL A 32 49.43 27.71 -9.30
CA VAL A 32 49.04 27.74 -7.88
C VAL A 32 47.52 27.80 -7.72
N VAL A 33 46.82 28.54 -8.57
CA VAL A 33 45.35 28.59 -8.56
C VAL A 33 44.77 27.23 -8.97
N GLN A 34 45.31 26.59 -10.00
CA GLN A 34 44.89 25.25 -10.43
C GLN A 34 45.16 24.19 -9.36
N GLU A 35 46.29 24.25 -8.68
CA GLU A 35 46.61 23.34 -7.57
C GLU A 35 45.59 23.50 -6.43
N ARG A 36 45.29 24.74 -6.03
CA ARG A 36 44.29 25.02 -4.98
C ARG A 36 42.89 24.59 -5.40
N LEU A 37 42.49 24.82 -6.65
CA LEU A 37 41.21 24.37 -7.18
C LEU A 37 41.14 22.85 -7.19
N SER A 38 42.20 22.16 -7.63
CA SER A 38 42.28 20.70 -7.64
C SER A 38 42.25 20.13 -6.22
N GLY A 39 42.97 20.72 -5.28
CA GLY A 39 42.96 20.32 -3.87
C GLY A 39 41.59 20.51 -3.22
N ASN A 40 40.93 21.66 -3.45
CA ASN A 40 39.59 21.92 -2.95
C ASN A 40 38.54 20.99 -3.59
N PHE A 41 38.69 20.70 -4.88
CA PHE A 41 37.84 19.74 -5.59
C PHE A 41 38.00 18.33 -5.00
N GLN A 42 39.23 17.88 -4.75
CA GLN A 42 39.50 16.59 -4.12
C GLN A 42 38.94 16.52 -2.70
N LYS A 43 39.12 17.57 -1.89
CA LYS A 43 38.54 17.70 -0.54
C LYS A 43 37.03 17.50 -0.56
N LYS A 44 36.34 18.25 -1.42
CA LYS A 44 34.88 18.21 -1.56
C LYS A 44 34.37 16.88 -2.11
N LEU A 45 35.06 16.30 -3.07
CA LEU A 45 34.69 15.00 -3.65
C LEU A 45 34.77 13.90 -2.58
N ASN A 46 35.84 13.88 -1.80
CA ASN A 46 36.04 12.87 -0.76
C ASN A 46 35.02 12.98 0.39
N SER A 47 34.74 14.19 0.89
CA SER A 47 33.72 14.39 1.93
C SER A 47 32.32 14.01 1.42
N ARG A 48 32.03 14.29 0.15
CA ARG A 48 30.77 13.89 -0.49
C ARG A 48 30.63 12.37 -0.61
N LEU A 49 31.68 11.67 -1.05
CA LEU A 49 31.66 10.21 -1.13
C LEU A 49 31.50 9.55 0.26
N MET A 50 32.05 10.16 1.32
CA MET A 50 31.82 9.68 2.69
C MET A 50 30.37 9.87 3.13
N ALA A 51 29.74 11.01 2.81
CA ALA A 51 28.33 11.24 3.09
C ALA A 51 27.42 10.25 2.33
N GLU A 52 27.75 9.95 1.07
CA GLU A 52 27.04 8.93 0.27
C GLU A 52 27.20 7.54 0.89
N LYS A 53 28.41 7.16 1.32
CA LYS A 53 28.64 5.90 2.03
C LYS A 53 27.78 5.79 3.30
N GLY A 54 27.67 6.86 4.09
CA GLY A 54 26.86 6.85 5.30
C GLY A 54 25.37 6.68 5.03
N VAL A 55 24.84 7.27 3.94
CA VAL A 55 23.46 7.00 3.50
C VAL A 55 23.27 5.52 3.15
N PHE A 56 24.21 4.91 2.43
CA PHE A 56 24.10 3.49 2.05
C PHE A 56 24.18 2.54 3.25
N GLU A 57 25.09 2.77 4.19
CA GLU A 57 25.20 1.93 5.40
C GLU A 57 23.96 2.06 6.29
N GLN A 58 23.41 3.28 6.41
CA GLN A 58 22.17 3.48 7.16
C GLN A 58 20.96 2.82 6.48
N ALA A 59 20.85 2.94 5.15
CA ALA A 59 19.79 2.30 4.38
C ALA A 59 19.86 0.76 4.51
N LYS A 60 21.06 0.20 4.55
CA LYS A 60 21.29 -1.24 4.79
C LYS A 60 20.83 -1.68 6.18
N LEU A 61 21.18 -0.93 7.23
CA LEU A 61 20.70 -1.22 8.59
C LEU A 61 19.17 -1.16 8.66
N LEU A 62 18.57 -0.15 8.05
CA LEU A 62 17.13 0.01 8.04
C LEU A 62 16.44 -1.14 7.30
N GLN A 63 16.99 -1.57 6.16
CA GLN A 63 16.52 -2.74 5.42
C GLN A 63 16.68 -4.05 6.22
N GLN A 64 17.70 -4.17 7.07
CA GLN A 64 17.89 -5.31 7.97
C GLN A 64 16.86 -5.32 9.11
N THR A 65 16.67 -4.21 9.81
CA THR A 65 15.62 -4.07 10.84
C THR A 65 14.25 -4.40 10.26
N LEU A 66 13.97 -3.92 9.05
CA LEU A 66 12.72 -4.15 8.34
C LEU A 66 12.51 -5.62 7.96
N ASN A 67 13.59 -6.35 7.66
CA ASN A 67 13.53 -7.80 7.41
C ASN A 67 13.33 -8.61 8.70
N ASP A 68 13.92 -8.17 9.81
CA ASP A 68 13.87 -8.89 11.10
C ASP A 68 12.55 -8.65 11.86
N GLU A 69 12.02 -7.44 11.80
CA GLU A 69 10.85 -7.00 12.59
C GLU A 69 9.54 -6.94 11.78
N GLY A 70 9.61 -7.00 10.45
CA GLY A 70 8.45 -6.79 9.56
C GLY A 70 8.04 -5.32 9.45
N VAL A 71 6.81 -5.03 8.99
CA VAL A 71 6.35 -3.65 8.80
C VAL A 71 5.95 -3.02 10.11
N LEU A 72 6.73 -2.01 10.49
CA LEU A 72 6.50 -1.14 11.63
C LEU A 72 6.03 0.24 11.16
N ALA A 73 5.41 1.01 12.06
CA ALA A 73 5.28 2.45 11.85
C ALA A 73 6.67 3.07 11.68
N VAL A 74 6.77 4.15 10.89
CA VAL A 74 8.06 4.83 10.61
C VAL A 74 8.78 5.22 11.90
N GLU A 75 8.05 5.69 12.90
CA GLU A 75 8.57 6.05 14.23
C GLU A 75 9.19 4.84 14.97
N ASP A 76 8.52 3.69 14.95
CA ASP A 76 9.00 2.46 15.56
C ASP A 76 10.25 1.93 14.83
N LEU A 77 10.25 2.01 13.49
CA LEU A 77 11.38 1.61 12.66
C LEU A 77 12.62 2.48 12.94
N ILE A 78 12.44 3.79 13.14
CA ILE A 78 13.50 4.71 13.55
C ILE A 78 14.00 4.34 14.95
N SER A 79 13.10 4.08 15.91
CA SER A 79 13.48 3.78 17.30
C SER A 79 14.27 2.48 17.45
N LYS A 80 13.98 1.49 16.59
CA LYS A 80 14.65 0.18 16.60
C LYS A 80 15.89 0.12 15.72
N THR A 81 16.05 1.04 14.77
CA THR A 81 17.22 1.07 13.89
C THR A 81 18.33 1.95 14.49
N SER A 82 19.50 1.37 14.71
CA SER A 82 20.66 2.14 15.17
C SER A 82 21.23 3.05 14.09
N ASN A 83 21.86 4.16 14.52
CA ASN A 83 22.56 5.08 13.63
C ASN A 83 23.88 4.46 13.12
N ALA A 84 24.15 4.60 11.83
CA ALA A 84 25.37 4.14 11.17
C ALA A 84 26.48 5.19 11.31
N SER A 85 27.65 4.75 11.74
CA SER A 85 28.87 5.56 11.71
C SER A 85 30.08 4.68 11.37
N GLY A 86 31.13 5.28 10.84
CA GLY A 86 32.34 4.54 10.51
C GLY A 86 33.36 5.34 9.72
N SER A 87 34.43 4.65 9.30
CA SER A 87 35.51 5.23 8.51
C SER A 87 35.59 4.65 7.09
N GLY A 88 36.21 5.42 6.20
CA GLY A 88 36.55 5.06 4.84
C GLY A 88 37.86 4.29 4.76
N VAL A 89 38.09 3.61 3.63
CA VAL A 89 39.29 2.77 3.42
C VAL A 89 40.55 3.61 3.11
N ILE A 90 40.37 4.90 2.81
CA ILE A 90 41.41 5.75 2.24
C ILE A 90 42.29 6.39 3.34
N ALA A 91 41.75 6.64 4.52
CA ALA A 91 42.46 7.17 5.68
C ALA A 91 41.55 7.14 6.94
N ASP A 92 42.16 7.18 8.12
CA ASP A 92 41.46 7.11 9.42
C ASP A 92 40.54 8.31 9.68
N ASP A 93 40.82 9.45 9.03
CA ASP A 93 40.08 10.72 9.13
C ASP A 93 38.91 10.81 8.13
N ALA A 94 38.71 9.77 7.31
CA ALA A 94 37.60 9.71 6.36
C ALA A 94 36.36 9.17 7.06
N ILE A 95 35.63 10.02 7.78
CA ILE A 95 34.55 9.60 8.69
C ILE A 95 33.18 9.88 8.07
N PHE A 96 32.20 9.02 8.33
CA PHE A 96 30.79 9.32 8.10
C PHE A 96 29.97 9.10 9.37
N ASN A 97 28.97 9.95 9.57
CA ASN A 97 27.95 9.80 10.61
C ASN A 97 26.58 9.96 9.95
N ALA A 98 25.71 8.97 10.08
CA ALA A 98 24.34 9.00 9.58
C ALA A 98 23.33 9.01 10.72
N SER A 99 22.22 9.69 10.53
CA SER A 99 21.08 9.71 11.43
C SER A 99 19.77 9.49 10.67
N LEU A 100 18.79 8.96 11.40
CA LEU A 100 17.44 8.71 10.93
C LEU A 100 16.45 9.70 11.54
N SER A 101 15.54 10.19 10.73
CA SER A 101 14.41 11.03 11.16
C SER A 101 13.19 10.80 10.26
N GLN A 102 12.03 11.29 10.70
CA GLN A 102 10.84 11.37 9.87
C GLN A 102 10.59 12.82 9.45
N ASN A 103 10.20 13.04 8.18
CA ASN A 103 9.85 14.36 7.69
C ASN A 103 8.37 14.69 7.89
N ALA A 104 7.98 15.93 7.61
CA ALA A 104 6.59 16.38 7.77
C ALA A 104 5.58 15.70 6.82
N ALA A 105 6.05 15.05 5.76
CA ALA A 105 5.23 14.24 4.85
C ALA A 105 5.12 12.77 5.30
N GLY A 106 5.72 12.40 6.44
CA GLY A 106 5.72 11.06 6.98
C GLY A 106 6.77 10.12 6.40
N GLU A 107 7.67 10.61 5.54
CA GLU A 107 8.72 9.83 4.88
C GLU A 107 9.96 9.65 5.78
N LEU A 108 10.75 8.61 5.54
CA LEU A 108 12.04 8.39 6.19
C LEU A 108 13.12 9.31 5.59
N GLU A 109 13.80 10.07 6.43
CA GLU A 109 14.99 10.86 6.09
C GLU A 109 16.25 10.22 6.68
N ILE A 110 17.23 9.96 5.83
CA ILE A 110 18.60 9.61 6.23
C ILE A 110 19.48 10.83 5.98
N ALA A 111 19.96 11.45 7.06
CA ALA A 111 20.93 12.54 6.98
C ALA A 111 22.33 11.99 7.28
N SER A 112 23.29 12.17 6.38
CA SER A 112 24.67 11.76 6.58
C SER A 112 25.66 12.92 6.42
N LEU A 113 26.56 13.05 7.38
CA LEU A 113 27.70 13.96 7.36
C LEU A 113 28.97 13.18 7.04
N GLY A 114 29.59 13.49 5.90
CA GLY A 114 30.90 13.00 5.51
C GLY A 114 32.00 14.00 5.82
N GLN A 115 33.07 13.53 6.45
CA GLN A 115 34.22 14.33 6.88
C GLN A 115 35.53 13.78 6.32
N ARG A 116 36.48 14.69 6.08
CA ARG A 116 37.83 14.36 5.60
C ARG A 116 38.80 15.46 5.98
N PHE A 117 40.08 15.14 6.07
CA PHE A 117 41.16 16.05 6.49
C PHE A 117 40.89 16.64 7.88
N ASP A 118 40.70 15.75 8.87
CA ASP A 118 40.42 16.11 10.28
C ASP A 118 39.21 17.06 10.46
N GLY A 119 38.26 17.00 9.54
CA GLY A 119 37.05 17.82 9.56
C GLY A 119 37.11 19.12 8.74
N ASP A 120 38.25 19.43 8.10
CA ASP A 120 38.39 20.58 7.19
C ASP A 120 37.44 20.51 5.99
N ALA A 121 37.10 19.30 5.54
CA ALA A 121 36.18 19.06 4.44
C ALA A 121 34.93 18.34 4.95
N GLN A 122 33.80 19.04 4.91
CA GLN A 122 32.51 18.51 5.35
C GLN A 122 31.48 18.58 4.23
N SER A 123 30.64 17.55 4.12
CA SER A 123 29.50 17.55 3.20
C SER A 123 28.34 16.79 3.82
N SER A 124 27.14 17.37 3.74
CA SER A 124 25.91 16.75 4.22
C SER A 124 25.04 16.31 3.05
N LEU A 125 24.58 15.07 3.11
CA LEU A 125 23.64 14.47 2.17
C LEU A 125 22.40 14.03 2.94
N VAL A 126 21.24 14.33 2.38
CA VAL A 126 19.95 13.91 2.91
C VAL A 126 19.23 13.10 1.85
N ALA A 127 18.90 11.86 2.16
CA ALA A 127 18.14 10.96 1.28
C ALA A 127 16.77 10.65 1.89
N ARG A 128 15.75 10.62 1.04
CA ARG A 128 14.36 10.35 1.41
C ARG A 128 13.94 8.97 0.91
N PHE A 129 13.24 8.23 1.76
CA PHE A 129 12.74 6.90 1.48
C PHE A 129 11.28 6.74 1.89
N ALA A 130 10.53 5.96 1.13
CA ALA A 130 9.27 5.36 1.56
C ALA A 130 9.52 3.92 2.01
N VAL A 131 8.71 3.41 2.94
CA VAL A 131 8.63 1.97 3.19
C VAL A 131 7.55 1.41 2.27
N GLN A 132 7.87 0.39 1.49
CA GLN A 132 6.96 -0.28 0.57
C GLN A 132 7.04 -1.79 0.78
N GLY A 133 5.91 -2.43 1.09
CA GLY A 133 5.88 -3.84 1.46
C GLY A 133 6.57 -4.05 2.82
N ALA A 134 6.17 -4.95 3.70
CA ALA A 134 5.25 -6.06 3.61
C ALA A 134 3.80 -5.61 3.74
N LYS A 135 3.01 -5.90 2.72
CA LYS A 135 1.70 -6.46 3.03
C LYS A 135 1.97 -7.59 4.02
N GLY A 136 1.52 -7.47 5.27
CA GLY A 136 1.87 -8.43 6.31
C GLY A 136 1.52 -9.87 5.92
N SER A 137 1.76 -10.82 6.80
CA SER A 137 1.14 -12.16 6.70
C SER A 137 -0.39 -12.12 6.60
N SER A 138 -0.99 -10.94 6.79
CA SER A 138 -2.41 -10.69 6.59
C SER A 138 -2.85 -10.97 5.16
N ILE A 139 -3.96 -11.69 5.04
CA ILE A 139 -4.70 -11.87 3.79
C ILE A 139 -5.57 -10.64 3.42
N PHE A 140 -5.61 -9.61 4.28
CA PHE A 140 -6.41 -8.39 4.18
C PHE A 140 -5.55 -7.19 3.81
N THR A 141 -5.03 -7.20 2.58
CA THR A 141 -3.98 -6.27 2.13
C THR A 141 -4.49 -5.07 1.34
N ASN A 142 -5.78 -5.07 1.02
CA ASN A 142 -6.45 -4.14 0.13
C ASN A 142 -7.90 -3.91 0.64
N ALA A 143 -8.56 -2.84 0.18
CA ALA A 143 -9.99 -2.64 0.44
C ALA A 143 -10.82 -3.80 -0.09
N MET A 144 -10.55 -4.17 -1.35
CA MET A 144 -11.27 -5.23 -2.05
C MET A 144 -10.33 -6.06 -2.92
N VAL A 145 -10.38 -7.38 -2.71
CA VAL A 145 -9.68 -8.38 -3.53
C VAL A 145 -10.73 -9.34 -4.09
N GLY A 146 -11.05 -9.19 -5.37
CA GLY A 146 -11.96 -10.08 -6.09
C GLY A 146 -11.19 -11.08 -6.91
N CYS A 147 -11.15 -12.35 -6.52
CA CYS A 147 -10.32 -13.33 -7.22
C CYS A 147 -10.66 -13.43 -8.72
N LYS A 148 -11.94 -13.59 -9.04
CA LYS A 148 -12.50 -13.70 -10.40
C LYS A 148 -13.15 -12.39 -10.90
N GLY A 149 -13.04 -11.30 -10.13
CA GLY A 149 -13.49 -9.98 -10.56
C GLY A 149 -14.16 -9.13 -9.48
N VAL A 150 -14.27 -7.84 -9.78
CA VAL A 150 -14.90 -6.83 -8.93
C VAL A 150 -15.86 -6.00 -9.78
N ASN A 151 -17.11 -5.86 -9.34
CA ASN A 151 -18.13 -5.06 -10.03
C ASN A 151 -18.75 -4.03 -9.07
N LEU A 152 -18.46 -2.75 -9.33
CA LEU A 152 -18.91 -1.61 -8.57
C LEU A 152 -19.88 -0.79 -9.43
N SER A 153 -21.15 -0.89 -9.10
CA SER A 153 -22.25 -0.14 -9.73
C SER A 153 -22.91 0.86 -8.78
N GLY A 154 -22.50 0.84 -7.51
CA GLY A 154 -22.92 1.76 -6.46
C GLY A 154 -22.46 3.21 -6.66
N SER A 155 -22.70 4.01 -5.63
CA SER A 155 -22.24 5.42 -5.59
C SER A 155 -21.41 5.79 -4.36
N GLY A 156 -20.97 4.80 -3.58
CA GLY A 156 -20.09 5.02 -2.44
C GLY A 156 -18.62 5.08 -2.85
N SER A 157 -17.82 5.88 -2.14
CA SER A 157 -16.38 5.96 -2.36
C SER A 157 -15.65 4.77 -1.74
N ILE A 158 -14.53 4.39 -2.34
CA ILE A 158 -13.58 3.46 -1.76
C ILE A 158 -12.33 4.24 -1.37
N ASP A 159 -11.94 4.19 -0.10
CA ASP A 159 -10.70 4.78 0.40
C ASP A 159 -10.20 3.97 1.61
N SER A 160 -9.38 4.57 2.49
CA SER A 160 -8.82 3.89 3.65
C SER A 160 -8.75 4.78 4.88
N TYR A 161 -8.44 4.19 6.02
CA TYR A 161 -8.13 4.83 7.30
C TYR A 161 -7.30 3.88 8.18
N ASP A 162 -6.86 4.33 9.34
CA ASP A 162 -6.09 3.52 10.29
C ASP A 162 -6.73 3.55 11.68
N SER A 163 -7.52 2.52 11.98
CA SER A 163 -8.25 2.41 13.25
C SER A 163 -7.32 2.31 14.48
N SER A 164 -6.06 1.93 14.28
CA SER A 164 -5.07 1.86 15.36
C SER A 164 -4.60 3.24 15.82
N LYS A 165 -4.78 4.27 14.97
CA LYS A 165 -4.32 5.65 15.22
C LYS A 165 -5.44 6.61 15.60
N GLY A 166 -6.70 6.29 15.32
CA GLY A 166 -7.82 7.16 15.64
C GLY A 166 -9.10 6.82 14.89
N THR A 167 -10.03 7.76 14.86
CA THR A 167 -11.29 7.63 14.12
C THR A 167 -11.06 7.75 12.61
N TYR A 168 -12.05 7.32 11.82
CA TYR A 168 -12.04 7.48 10.36
C TYR A 168 -11.75 8.92 9.91
N GLU A 169 -12.43 9.92 10.49
CA GLU A 169 -12.25 11.32 10.07
C GLU A 169 -10.84 11.86 10.36
N GLU A 170 -10.18 11.34 11.39
CA GLU A 170 -8.83 11.74 11.79
C GLU A 170 -7.74 11.05 10.95
N THR A 171 -8.02 9.85 10.42
CA THR A 171 -7.00 8.96 9.85
C THR A 171 -7.24 8.56 8.40
N LYS A 172 -8.31 9.06 7.76
CA LYS A 172 -8.61 8.75 6.36
C LYS A 172 -7.45 9.06 5.40
N SER A 173 -7.15 8.11 4.53
CA SER A 173 -6.10 8.18 3.51
C SER A 173 -6.60 7.62 2.16
N ASN A 174 -5.70 7.39 1.21
CA ASN A 174 -6.01 7.02 -0.17
C ASN A 174 -5.48 5.62 -0.53
N ASP A 175 -5.45 4.69 0.41
CA ASP A 175 -4.97 3.32 0.29
C ASP A 175 -6.13 2.31 0.08
N GLY A 176 -7.23 2.79 -0.53
CA GLY A 176 -8.43 2.03 -0.84
C GLY A 176 -8.27 1.12 -2.07
N ASP A 177 -7.18 0.37 -2.11
CA ASP A 177 -6.78 -0.40 -3.30
C ASP A 177 -7.80 -1.47 -3.66
N VAL A 178 -8.04 -1.65 -4.96
CA VAL A 178 -8.90 -2.70 -5.52
C VAL A 178 -8.08 -3.61 -6.44
N SER A 179 -8.15 -4.92 -6.22
CA SER A 179 -7.38 -5.88 -7.03
C SER A 179 -8.15 -7.14 -7.43
N THR A 180 -7.68 -7.77 -8.51
CA THR A 180 -8.04 -9.15 -8.89
C THR A 180 -6.79 -10.04 -8.94
N ILE A 181 -6.97 -11.35 -8.84
CA ILE A 181 -5.86 -12.30 -8.70
C ILE A 181 -5.93 -13.44 -9.73
N ALA A 182 -7.10 -14.05 -9.99
CA ALA A 182 -7.21 -15.12 -10.97
C ALA A 182 -7.00 -14.59 -12.40
N GLY A 183 -6.57 -15.43 -13.34
CA GLY A 183 -6.33 -15.01 -14.72
C GLY A 183 -7.56 -14.35 -15.36
N ASP A 184 -7.32 -13.36 -16.22
CA ASP A 184 -8.34 -12.65 -17.01
C ASP A 184 -9.55 -12.16 -16.19
N SER A 185 -9.31 -11.68 -14.97
CA SER A 185 -10.37 -11.22 -14.07
C SER A 185 -10.51 -9.71 -14.09
N ASP A 186 -11.74 -9.24 -14.35
CA ASP A 186 -12.00 -7.84 -14.64
C ASP A 186 -12.34 -7.02 -13.40
N VAL A 187 -12.05 -5.71 -13.48
CA VAL A 187 -12.62 -4.69 -12.57
C VAL A 187 -13.57 -3.81 -13.38
N VAL A 188 -14.83 -3.76 -12.98
CA VAL A 188 -15.89 -3.03 -13.68
C VAL A 188 -16.47 -1.94 -12.76
N LEU A 189 -16.28 -0.67 -13.13
CA LEU A 189 -16.88 0.48 -12.47
C LEU A 189 -17.99 1.04 -13.36
N SER A 190 -19.24 0.72 -13.06
CA SER A 190 -20.40 1.17 -13.85
C SER A 190 -21.16 2.33 -13.22
N GLY A 191 -20.96 2.59 -11.93
CA GLY A 191 -21.61 3.67 -11.18
C GLY A 191 -20.73 4.90 -10.98
N HIS A 192 -21.02 5.66 -9.92
CA HIS A 192 -20.21 6.77 -9.41
C HIS A 192 -19.61 6.40 -8.05
N SER A 193 -18.74 5.41 -8.03
CA SER A 193 -17.93 4.98 -6.90
C SER A 193 -16.47 5.43 -7.09
N PRO A 194 -16.10 6.65 -6.66
CA PRO A 194 -14.71 7.08 -6.67
C PRO A 194 -13.83 6.10 -5.90
N ILE A 195 -12.67 5.75 -6.44
CA ILE A 195 -11.67 4.95 -5.74
C ILE A 195 -10.49 5.85 -5.42
N LYS A 196 -10.10 5.95 -4.14
CA LYS A 196 -8.87 6.59 -3.69
C LYS A 196 -7.90 5.48 -3.31
N GLY A 197 -7.07 5.09 -4.27
CA GLY A 197 -6.21 3.92 -4.22
C GLY A 197 -5.90 3.42 -5.62
N ASP A 198 -4.97 2.48 -5.70
CA ASP A 198 -4.60 1.84 -6.95
C ASP A 198 -5.65 0.79 -7.36
N VAL A 199 -5.84 0.64 -8.68
CA VAL A 199 -6.68 -0.42 -9.25
C VAL A 199 -5.83 -1.36 -10.10
N LYS A 200 -5.79 -2.64 -9.71
CA LYS A 200 -4.98 -3.68 -10.36
C LYS A 200 -5.88 -4.80 -10.88
N ALA A 201 -5.87 -5.08 -12.18
CA ALA A 201 -6.64 -6.18 -12.75
C ALA A 201 -5.77 -7.12 -13.60
N THR A 202 -5.91 -8.41 -13.34
CA THR A 202 -5.36 -9.47 -14.19
C THR A 202 -6.10 -9.60 -15.52
N GLY A 203 -7.34 -9.11 -15.60
CA GLY A 203 -8.12 -8.91 -16.82
C GLY A 203 -8.18 -7.44 -17.21
N VAL A 204 -9.33 -7.00 -17.73
CA VAL A 204 -9.58 -5.65 -18.20
C VAL A 204 -10.14 -4.77 -17.08
N ILE A 205 -9.76 -3.48 -17.08
CA ILE A 205 -10.35 -2.45 -16.24
C ILE A 205 -11.35 -1.63 -17.06
N TYR A 206 -12.62 -1.69 -16.70
CA TYR A 206 -13.71 -0.95 -17.34
C TYR A 206 -14.19 0.21 -16.46
N LEU A 207 -13.91 1.44 -16.89
CA LEU A 207 -14.47 2.66 -16.30
C LEU A 207 -15.72 3.05 -17.10
N ASN A 208 -16.82 2.33 -16.88
CA ASN A 208 -18.10 2.50 -17.58
C ASN A 208 -18.98 3.62 -17.01
N GLY A 209 -18.83 3.95 -15.75
CA GLY A 209 -19.52 5.07 -15.10
C GLY A 209 -18.62 6.30 -14.92
N SER A 210 -19.13 7.35 -14.29
CA SER A 210 -18.42 8.63 -14.11
C SER A 210 -17.48 8.66 -12.89
N SER A 211 -17.13 7.50 -12.33
CA SER A 211 -16.22 7.38 -11.18
C SER A 211 -14.80 7.77 -11.55
N PRO A 212 -14.15 8.71 -10.84
CA PRO A 212 -12.70 8.89 -10.93
C PRO A 212 -11.96 7.84 -10.11
N ILE A 213 -10.79 7.43 -10.57
CA ILE A 213 -9.78 6.73 -9.76
C ILE A 213 -8.72 7.75 -9.37
N ILE A 214 -8.42 7.90 -8.08
CA ILE A 214 -7.36 8.73 -7.53
C ILE A 214 -6.26 7.76 -7.08
N GLY A 215 -5.32 7.50 -7.99
CA GLY A 215 -4.37 6.39 -7.91
C GLY A 215 -4.01 5.86 -9.29
N ASN A 216 -3.11 4.88 -9.33
CA ASN A 216 -2.66 4.28 -10.58
C ASN A 216 -3.59 3.14 -11.01
N ILE A 217 -3.69 2.97 -12.32
CA ILE A 217 -4.38 1.84 -12.94
C ILE A 217 -3.34 0.91 -13.53
N HIS A 218 -3.46 -0.37 -13.26
CA HIS A 218 -2.61 -1.40 -13.86
C HIS A 218 -3.46 -2.57 -14.34
N SER A 219 -3.32 -2.97 -15.60
CA SER A 219 -4.04 -4.12 -16.18
C SER A 219 -3.18 -5.01 -17.07
N ASN A 220 -3.32 -6.33 -16.95
CA ASN A 220 -2.67 -7.28 -17.86
C ASN A 220 -3.33 -7.35 -19.26
N THR A 221 -4.63 -7.11 -19.37
CA THR A 221 -5.39 -7.36 -20.63
C THR A 221 -5.85 -6.09 -21.33
N GLY A 222 -6.17 -5.02 -20.60
CA GLY A 222 -6.51 -3.74 -21.20
C GLY A 222 -7.23 -2.77 -20.26
N VAL A 223 -7.31 -1.52 -20.69
CA VAL A 223 -8.04 -0.45 -20.00
C VAL A 223 -9.05 0.18 -20.95
N TYR A 224 -10.31 0.21 -20.52
CA TYR A 224 -11.40 0.84 -21.25
C TYR A 224 -12.02 1.95 -20.41
N ILE A 225 -11.90 3.19 -20.88
CA ILE A 225 -12.54 4.37 -20.31
C ILE A 225 -13.69 4.77 -21.22
N SER A 226 -14.91 4.64 -20.71
CA SER A 226 -16.14 5.00 -21.44
C SER A 226 -16.23 6.50 -21.74
N PRO A 227 -17.12 6.91 -22.67
CA PRO A 227 -17.38 8.33 -22.93
C PRO A 227 -17.83 9.06 -21.67
N GLY A 228 -17.30 10.26 -21.46
CA GLY A 228 -17.62 11.09 -20.31
C GLY A 228 -16.79 12.38 -20.32
N SER A 229 -16.93 13.17 -19.27
CA SER A 229 -16.18 14.40 -19.06
C SER A 229 -15.54 14.41 -17.67
N GLY A 230 -14.63 15.36 -17.45
CA GLY A 230 -13.97 15.54 -16.16
C GLY A 230 -12.85 14.51 -15.93
N LEU A 231 -12.35 14.49 -14.70
CA LEU A 231 -11.28 13.59 -14.28
C LEU A 231 -11.77 12.14 -14.29
N ARG A 232 -11.02 11.26 -14.95
CA ARG A 232 -11.27 9.81 -15.01
C ARG A 232 -10.25 9.05 -14.17
N VAL A 233 -8.99 9.46 -14.28
CA VAL A 233 -7.86 8.89 -13.55
C VAL A 233 -6.97 10.03 -13.10
N ASP A 234 -6.76 10.16 -11.80
CA ASP A 234 -5.75 11.02 -11.20
C ASP A 234 -4.54 10.16 -10.80
N GLY A 235 -3.71 9.87 -11.80
CA GLY A 235 -2.61 8.92 -11.70
C GLY A 235 -2.23 8.36 -13.07
N ASN A 236 -1.34 7.37 -13.06
CA ASN A 236 -0.82 6.76 -14.28
C ASN A 236 -1.66 5.56 -14.72
N VAL A 237 -1.68 5.29 -16.02
CA VAL A 237 -2.35 4.13 -16.62
C VAL A 237 -1.31 3.21 -17.24
N TYR A 238 -1.17 2.01 -16.68
CA TYR A 238 -0.29 0.95 -17.14
C TYR A 238 -1.12 -0.22 -17.67
N THR A 239 -0.84 -0.67 -18.89
CA THR A 239 -1.45 -1.90 -19.39
C THR A 239 -0.54 -2.69 -20.31
N ARG A 240 -0.56 -4.02 -20.15
CA ARG A 240 0.11 -4.93 -21.08
C ARG A 240 -0.72 -5.22 -22.34
N GLY A 241 -1.98 -4.81 -22.34
CA GLY A 241 -2.88 -4.97 -23.47
C GLY A 241 -3.26 -3.62 -24.09
N TYR A 242 -4.53 -3.49 -24.45
CA TYR A 242 -5.01 -2.30 -25.16
C TYR A 242 -5.38 -1.15 -24.21
N TYR A 243 -5.33 0.07 -24.71
CA TYR A 243 -5.84 1.27 -24.05
C TYR A 243 -6.91 1.93 -24.93
N THR A 244 -8.13 2.07 -24.43
CA THR A 244 -9.21 2.80 -25.10
C THR A 244 -9.75 3.89 -24.18
N HIS A 245 -9.60 5.14 -24.61
CA HIS A 245 -10.07 6.33 -23.90
C HIS A 245 -11.12 7.05 -24.74
N ARG A 246 -12.34 7.20 -24.21
CA ARG A 246 -13.47 7.75 -24.98
C ARG A 246 -14.03 9.08 -24.45
N GLY A 247 -13.47 9.63 -23.37
CA GLY A 247 -13.73 10.98 -22.91
C GLY A 247 -13.20 11.25 -21.50
N GLY A 248 -12.92 12.51 -21.20
CA GLY A 248 -12.41 12.96 -19.91
C GLY A 248 -10.88 13.00 -19.84
N THR A 249 -10.35 13.08 -18.63
CA THR A 249 -8.93 13.37 -18.38
C THR A 249 -8.25 12.27 -17.58
N VAL A 250 -7.05 11.89 -18.04
CA VAL A 250 -6.04 11.15 -17.27
C VAL A 250 -4.96 12.15 -16.84
N SER A 251 -4.69 12.25 -15.54
CA SER A 251 -3.79 13.27 -15.03
C SER A 251 -2.31 12.91 -15.21
N GLY A 252 -1.96 11.63 -15.06
CA GLY A 252 -0.60 11.11 -15.20
C GLY A 252 -0.29 10.70 -16.64
N VAL A 253 0.55 9.67 -16.78
CA VAL A 253 0.98 9.14 -18.08
C VAL A 253 0.23 7.86 -18.47
N VAL A 254 0.27 7.53 -19.76
CA VAL A 254 -0.25 6.27 -20.31
C VAL A 254 0.91 5.41 -20.85
N ARG A 255 0.96 4.14 -20.46
CA ARG A 255 1.89 3.14 -20.99
C ARG A 255 1.10 1.89 -21.37
N ALA A 256 1.02 1.58 -22.66
CA ALA A 256 0.25 0.45 -23.18
C ALA A 256 1.10 -0.44 -24.08
N ASN A 257 1.30 -1.72 -23.78
CA ASN A 257 2.07 -2.60 -24.68
C ASN A 257 1.29 -2.95 -25.97
N GLY A 258 -0.05 -2.84 -25.96
CA GLY A 258 -0.91 -3.08 -27.11
C GLY A 258 -1.36 -1.82 -27.85
N ASP A 259 -2.52 -1.90 -28.49
CA ASP A 259 -3.12 -0.81 -29.25
C ASP A 259 -3.58 0.34 -28.34
N ALA A 260 -3.43 1.58 -28.80
CA ALA A 260 -3.89 2.77 -28.10
C ALA A 260 -4.91 3.54 -28.94
N LYS A 261 -6.08 3.80 -28.36
CA LYS A 261 -7.18 4.51 -29.00
C LYS A 261 -7.71 5.64 -28.12
N MET A 262 -7.74 6.86 -28.66
CA MET A 262 -8.33 8.03 -28.00
C MET A 262 -9.35 8.67 -28.93
N GLN A 263 -10.55 8.94 -28.40
CA GLN A 263 -11.62 9.60 -29.15
C GLN A 263 -11.54 11.13 -29.04
N TRP A 264 -12.64 11.81 -29.34
CA TRP A 264 -12.79 13.24 -29.12
C TRP A 264 -12.89 13.56 -27.62
N SER A 265 -12.42 14.75 -27.22
CA SER A 265 -12.56 15.23 -25.84
C SER A 265 -11.90 14.32 -24.78
N THR A 266 -10.78 13.72 -25.15
CA THR A 266 -9.90 12.95 -24.27
C THR A 266 -8.62 13.75 -24.01
N PHE A 267 -8.15 13.75 -22.77
CA PHE A 267 -6.99 14.51 -22.36
C PHE A 267 -6.03 13.64 -21.56
N ILE A 268 -4.73 13.80 -21.80
CA ILE A 268 -3.65 13.33 -20.94
C ILE A 268 -2.90 14.59 -20.53
N THR A 269 -2.83 14.89 -19.24
CA THR A 269 -2.18 16.14 -18.78
C THR A 269 -0.73 15.95 -18.39
N ASN A 270 -0.31 14.72 -18.09
CA ASN A 270 1.05 14.43 -17.64
C ASN A 270 1.52 15.38 -16.53
N SER A 271 0.78 15.41 -15.42
CA SER A 271 0.94 16.38 -14.32
C SER A 271 2.31 16.33 -13.62
N GLN A 272 3.05 15.23 -13.81
CA GLN A 272 4.39 15.01 -13.26
C GLN A 272 5.51 15.38 -14.23
N ASP A 273 5.19 15.93 -15.41
CA ASP A 273 6.16 16.39 -16.42
C ASP A 273 7.12 15.27 -16.88
N GLU A 274 6.58 14.07 -17.06
CA GLU A 274 7.33 12.94 -17.63
C GLU A 274 7.66 13.20 -19.10
N ALA A 275 8.73 12.56 -19.61
CA ALA A 275 9.22 12.84 -20.96
C ALA A 275 8.17 12.64 -22.07
N LEU A 276 7.30 11.63 -21.92
CA LEU A 276 6.21 11.34 -22.87
C LEU A 276 4.88 11.15 -22.14
N ASP A 277 3.84 11.83 -22.62
CA ASP A 277 2.46 11.70 -22.14
C ASP A 277 1.94 10.27 -22.30
N ILE A 278 2.24 9.67 -23.46
CA ILE A 278 1.79 8.33 -23.84
C ILE A 278 2.90 7.55 -24.54
N MET A 279 2.96 6.25 -24.25
CA MET A 279 3.75 5.27 -25.00
C MET A 279 2.86 4.08 -25.34
N TYR A 280 2.92 3.60 -26.59
CA TYR A 280 2.20 2.40 -27.00
C TYR A 280 2.99 1.50 -27.97
N GLY A 281 2.79 0.18 -27.86
CA GLY A 281 3.49 -0.81 -28.68
C GLY A 281 2.73 -1.30 -29.93
N GLY A 282 1.41 -1.11 -29.97
CA GLY A 282 0.53 -1.54 -31.06
C GLY A 282 0.18 -0.43 -32.06
N SER A 283 -1.02 -0.51 -32.61
CA SER A 283 -1.58 0.51 -33.51
C SER A 283 -2.17 1.68 -32.72
N GLY A 284 -1.99 2.90 -33.23
CA GLY A 284 -2.54 4.13 -32.66
C GLY A 284 -3.77 4.64 -33.44
N ASP A 285 -4.88 4.95 -32.76
CA ASP A 285 -6.05 5.64 -33.32
C ASP A 285 -6.44 6.85 -32.45
N PHE A 286 -5.96 8.04 -32.83
CA PHE A 286 -6.15 9.29 -32.09
C PHE A 286 -7.01 10.26 -32.90
N LYS A 287 -8.24 10.53 -32.44
CA LYS A 287 -9.22 11.33 -33.22
C LYS A 287 -9.07 12.84 -33.07
N ASP A 288 -8.80 13.29 -31.85
CA ASP A 288 -8.70 14.71 -31.53
C ASP A 288 -7.32 15.28 -31.90
N THR A 289 -7.25 16.03 -32.99
CA THR A 289 -5.98 16.60 -33.48
C THR A 289 -5.45 17.76 -32.64
N TYR A 290 -6.22 18.27 -31.68
CA TYR A 290 -5.78 19.38 -30.82
C TYR A 290 -5.34 18.89 -29.44
N ASN A 291 -6.05 17.90 -28.90
CA ASN A 291 -5.83 17.41 -27.54
C ASN A 291 -4.98 16.14 -27.49
N ASN A 292 -4.90 15.34 -28.56
CA ASN A 292 -4.07 14.14 -28.60
C ASN A 292 -2.67 14.45 -29.17
N GLN A 293 -1.96 15.38 -28.52
CA GLN A 293 -0.61 15.77 -28.89
C GLN A 293 0.20 16.23 -27.67
N GLN A 294 1.52 16.15 -27.78
CA GLN A 294 2.47 16.78 -26.87
C GLN A 294 3.36 17.72 -27.68
N ASP A 295 3.50 18.98 -27.24
CA ASP A 295 4.35 19.98 -27.90
C ASP A 295 4.09 20.16 -29.41
N GLY A 296 2.83 20.04 -29.84
CA GLY A 296 2.45 20.15 -31.25
C GLY A 296 2.64 18.86 -32.07
N VAL A 297 3.14 17.77 -31.46
CA VAL A 297 3.35 16.47 -32.11
C VAL A 297 2.21 15.53 -31.73
N GLN A 298 1.49 15.02 -32.74
CA GLN A 298 0.37 14.10 -32.56
C GLN A 298 0.81 12.78 -31.92
N TYR A 299 -0.04 12.19 -31.07
CA TYR A 299 0.22 10.87 -30.48
C TYR A 299 0.32 9.73 -31.51
N SER A 300 -0.15 9.92 -32.75
CA SER A 300 0.08 8.99 -33.85
C SER A 300 1.53 8.95 -34.37
N ASP A 301 2.37 9.91 -33.97
CA ASP A 301 3.77 9.96 -34.38
C ASP A 301 4.58 8.80 -33.76
N SER A 302 5.58 8.32 -34.50
CA SER A 302 6.54 7.31 -34.07
C SER A 302 7.24 7.62 -32.74
N LYS A 303 7.37 8.90 -32.34
CA LYS A 303 7.88 9.30 -31.02
C LYS A 303 7.13 8.65 -29.86
N PHE A 304 5.82 8.45 -30.01
CA PHE A 304 4.94 7.86 -28.97
C PHE A 304 4.64 6.38 -29.22
N ASN A 305 4.79 5.89 -30.45
CA ASN A 305 4.72 4.47 -30.77
C ASN A 305 6.04 3.76 -30.40
N VAL A 306 6.33 3.76 -29.11
CA VAL A 306 7.47 3.06 -28.51
C VAL A 306 6.88 2.09 -27.51
N ASN A 307 7.17 0.79 -27.67
CA ASN A 307 6.65 -0.23 -26.78
C ASN A 307 7.21 -0.03 -25.36
N PRO A 308 6.39 0.34 -24.36
CA PRO A 308 6.87 0.52 -23.00
C PRO A 308 7.11 -0.84 -22.33
N HIS A 309 7.93 -0.83 -21.28
CA HIS A 309 8.02 -1.97 -20.38
C HIS A 309 6.98 -1.81 -19.26
N VAL A 310 5.89 -2.57 -19.35
CA VAL A 310 4.89 -2.67 -18.29
C VAL A 310 5.02 -4.04 -17.61
N GLU A 311 5.34 -4.02 -16.32
CA GLU A 311 5.46 -5.22 -15.50
C GLU A 311 4.14 -6.00 -15.47
N PRO A 312 4.15 -7.34 -15.45
CA PRO A 312 2.92 -8.10 -15.25
C PRO A 312 2.39 -7.94 -13.82
N ILE A 313 1.06 -7.86 -13.69
CA ILE A 313 0.39 -8.16 -12.43
C ILE A 313 0.45 -9.66 -12.22
N THR A 314 0.87 -10.09 -11.03
CA THR A 314 0.93 -11.50 -10.69
C THR A 314 -0.46 -12.13 -10.74
N VAL A 315 -0.53 -13.30 -11.36
CA VAL A 315 -1.76 -14.07 -11.54
C VAL A 315 -1.69 -15.30 -10.65
N ALA A 316 -2.80 -15.70 -10.03
CA ALA A 316 -2.93 -17.03 -9.45
C ALA A 316 -2.95 -18.08 -10.55
N ASP A 317 -1.77 -18.55 -10.90
CA ASP A 317 -1.53 -19.64 -11.83
C ASP A 317 -0.70 -20.74 -11.14
N PRO A 318 -1.33 -21.85 -10.71
CA PRO A 318 -0.63 -22.96 -10.09
C PRO A 318 0.48 -23.61 -10.94
N THR A 319 0.55 -23.28 -12.22
CA THR A 319 1.60 -23.77 -13.14
C THR A 319 2.81 -22.82 -13.25
N ALA A 320 2.71 -21.60 -12.71
CA ALA A 320 3.77 -20.61 -12.76
C ALA A 320 4.91 -20.97 -11.79
N PRO A 321 6.20 -20.78 -12.16
CA PRO A 321 7.33 -21.11 -11.29
C PRO A 321 7.40 -20.31 -9.98
N ASP A 322 6.79 -19.13 -9.94
CA ASP A 322 6.72 -18.19 -8.83
C ASP A 322 5.38 -18.25 -8.07
N TYR A 323 4.52 -19.22 -8.41
CA TYR A 323 3.28 -19.45 -7.67
C TYR A 323 3.58 -19.98 -6.27
N ASP A 324 2.97 -19.34 -5.28
CA ASP A 324 3.00 -19.78 -3.89
C ASP A 324 1.55 -19.87 -3.39
N PRO A 325 1.04 -21.09 -3.14
CA PRO A 325 -0.34 -21.27 -2.71
C PRO A 325 -0.64 -20.60 -1.36
N THR A 326 0.37 -20.23 -0.58
CA THR A 326 0.25 -19.57 0.73
C THR A 326 0.44 -18.05 0.68
N ASN A 327 0.79 -17.52 -0.49
CA ASN A 327 1.01 -16.10 -0.69
C ASN A 327 -0.30 -15.40 -1.13
N PRO A 328 -0.77 -14.38 -0.39
CA PRO A 328 -2.02 -13.69 -0.70
C PRO A 328 -2.00 -12.89 -2.00
N ASP A 329 -0.85 -12.60 -2.60
CA ASP A 329 -0.75 -11.93 -3.91
C ASP A 329 -0.74 -12.94 -5.08
N THR A 330 -0.45 -14.23 -4.83
CA THR A 330 -0.38 -15.26 -5.88
C THR A 330 -1.40 -16.39 -5.71
N SER A 331 -2.17 -16.40 -4.62
CA SER A 331 -3.23 -17.38 -4.36
C SER A 331 -4.53 -16.67 -4.01
N CYS A 332 -5.67 -17.12 -4.56
CA CYS A 332 -6.98 -16.61 -4.14
C CYS A 332 -7.33 -17.06 -2.70
N ASP A 333 -6.93 -18.27 -2.32
CA ASP A 333 -7.23 -18.88 -1.03
C ASP A 333 -5.94 -19.33 -0.33
N PRO A 334 -5.09 -18.40 0.16
CA PRO A 334 -3.84 -18.74 0.85
C PRO A 334 -4.02 -19.58 2.12
N LEU A 335 -5.24 -19.59 2.68
CA LEU A 335 -5.58 -20.37 3.88
C LEU A 335 -6.02 -21.80 3.58
N ILE A 336 -6.29 -22.12 2.31
CA ILE A 336 -6.85 -23.41 1.89
C ILE A 336 -8.11 -23.73 2.73
N LEU A 337 -9.01 -22.75 2.78
CA LEU A 337 -10.11 -22.69 3.73
C LEU A 337 -11.03 -23.92 3.70
N PRO A 338 -11.39 -24.54 2.56
CA PRO A 338 -12.21 -25.75 2.55
C PRO A 338 -11.61 -26.94 3.31
N GLU A 339 -10.31 -27.17 3.12
CA GLU A 339 -9.60 -28.26 3.80
C GLU A 339 -9.53 -27.97 5.29
N LYS A 340 -9.10 -26.75 5.65
CA LYS A 340 -9.05 -26.30 7.04
C LYS A 340 -10.40 -26.30 7.73
N MET A 341 -11.48 -26.01 7.01
CA MET A 341 -12.81 -26.10 7.59
C MET A 341 -13.22 -27.54 7.86
N THR A 342 -12.87 -28.46 6.95
CA THR A 342 -13.12 -29.90 7.15
C THR A 342 -12.38 -30.41 8.39
N ASP A 343 -11.10 -30.03 8.55
CA ASP A 343 -10.28 -30.39 9.72
C ASP A 343 -10.92 -29.95 11.05
N ILE A 344 -11.55 -28.77 11.08
CA ILE A 344 -12.23 -28.26 12.28
C ILE A 344 -13.56 -29.01 12.49
N THR A 345 -14.38 -29.17 11.45
CA THR A 345 -15.70 -29.80 11.57
C THR A 345 -15.61 -31.27 11.99
N ASP A 346 -14.55 -31.98 11.59
CA ASP A 346 -14.31 -33.38 11.97
C ASP A 346 -13.96 -33.54 13.47
N GLN A 347 -13.52 -32.47 14.13
CA GLN A 347 -13.26 -32.46 15.58
C GLN A 347 -14.53 -32.23 16.40
N VAL A 348 -15.64 -31.83 15.77
CA VAL A 348 -16.89 -31.47 16.43
C VAL A 348 -17.93 -32.56 16.29
N SER A 349 -18.44 -33.04 17.42
CA SER A 349 -19.45 -34.12 17.46
C SER A 349 -20.89 -33.63 17.66
N SER A 350 -21.08 -32.37 18.05
CA SER A 350 -22.42 -31.83 18.32
C SER A 350 -22.51 -30.36 17.93
N TYR A 351 -23.60 -30.01 17.26
CA TYR A 351 -23.92 -28.65 16.83
C TYR A 351 -25.21 -28.19 17.51
N SER A 352 -25.27 -26.90 17.86
CA SER A 352 -26.47 -26.27 18.40
C SER A 352 -27.14 -25.36 17.38
N SER A 353 -28.47 -25.41 17.30
CA SER A 353 -29.24 -24.39 16.57
C SER A 353 -29.57 -23.24 17.50
N VAL A 354 -29.21 -22.01 17.12
CA VAL A 354 -29.55 -20.79 17.87
C VAL A 354 -30.52 -19.96 17.04
N SER A 355 -31.69 -19.68 17.62
CA SER A 355 -32.72 -18.82 17.03
C SER A 355 -33.11 -17.72 18.01
N ILE A 356 -32.87 -16.47 17.64
CA ILE A 356 -33.15 -15.28 18.45
C ILE A 356 -34.30 -14.52 17.80
N GLY A 357 -35.48 -14.67 18.38
CA GLY A 357 -36.74 -14.07 17.93
C GLY A 357 -37.13 -12.80 18.68
N PRO A 358 -38.42 -12.42 18.63
CA PRO A 358 -38.89 -11.15 19.16
C PRO A 358 -38.58 -10.94 20.63
N THR A 359 -38.11 -9.74 21.01
CA THR A 359 -37.76 -9.34 22.39
C THR A 359 -36.67 -10.17 23.08
N GLN A 360 -36.13 -11.18 22.42
CA GLN A 360 -35.11 -12.06 22.97
C GLN A 360 -33.74 -11.38 22.97
N GLN A 361 -32.96 -11.64 24.00
CA GLN A 361 -31.59 -11.16 24.13
C GLN A 361 -30.67 -12.33 24.42
N PHE A 362 -29.73 -12.58 23.53
CA PHE A 362 -28.71 -13.60 23.65
C PHE A 362 -27.36 -12.96 23.93
N LYS A 363 -26.63 -13.47 24.92
CA LYS A 363 -25.27 -13.04 25.24
C LYS A 363 -24.32 -14.17 24.95
N LEU A 364 -23.20 -13.86 24.32
CA LEU A 364 -22.12 -14.77 24.00
C LEU A 364 -20.82 -14.20 24.55
N ASN A 365 -20.11 -15.00 25.33
CA ASN A 365 -18.78 -14.69 25.82
C ASN A 365 -17.86 -15.90 25.65
N THR A 366 -16.63 -15.79 26.12
CA THR A 366 -15.62 -16.86 26.02
C THR A 366 -15.99 -18.16 26.75
N GLU A 367 -16.94 -18.11 27.70
CA GLU A 367 -17.32 -19.26 28.52
C GLU A 367 -18.62 -19.93 28.08
N LYS A 368 -19.60 -19.15 27.59
CA LYS A 368 -20.94 -19.65 27.24
C LYS A 368 -21.73 -18.67 26.37
N GLY A 369 -22.71 -19.21 25.65
CA GLY A 369 -23.81 -18.45 25.05
C GLY A 369 -25.11 -18.72 25.80
N PHE A 370 -25.89 -17.70 26.13
CA PHE A 370 -27.15 -17.86 26.88
C PHE A 370 -28.13 -16.73 26.61
N PHE A 371 -29.42 -17.00 26.77
CA PHE A 371 -30.44 -15.95 26.77
C PHE A 371 -30.45 -15.19 28.09
N SER A 372 -30.22 -13.88 28.05
CA SER A 372 -30.45 -12.98 29.20
C SER A 372 -31.91 -12.54 29.30
N SER A 373 -32.68 -12.66 28.23
CA SER A 373 -34.12 -12.37 28.19
C SER A 373 -34.81 -13.17 27.09
N GLY A 374 -36.06 -13.60 27.35
CA GLY A 374 -36.98 -14.13 26.33
C GLY A 374 -36.69 -15.55 25.81
N GLY A 375 -35.66 -16.24 26.31
CA GLY A 375 -35.32 -17.62 25.95
C GLY A 375 -34.60 -18.35 27.10
N SER A 376 -34.27 -19.62 26.91
CA SER A 376 -33.68 -20.47 27.98
C SER A 376 -32.51 -21.36 27.55
N GLN A 377 -32.15 -21.37 26.25
CA GLN A 377 -31.02 -22.16 25.76
C GLN A 377 -29.71 -21.63 26.32
N VAL A 378 -28.82 -22.56 26.66
CA VAL A 378 -27.42 -22.30 26.96
C VAL A 378 -26.58 -23.18 26.05
N ILE A 379 -25.58 -22.60 25.41
CA ILE A 379 -24.55 -23.30 24.63
C ILE A 379 -23.22 -23.12 25.32
N LEU A 380 -22.39 -24.16 25.29
CA LEU A 380 -21.04 -24.16 25.85
C LEU A 380 -20.05 -24.38 24.72
N PRO A 381 -18.85 -23.77 24.79
CA PRO A 381 -17.84 -23.99 23.79
C PRO A 381 -17.19 -25.36 23.97
N SER A 382 -16.56 -25.85 22.90
CA SER A 382 -15.72 -27.04 22.89
C SER A 382 -14.33 -26.67 22.36
N LEU A 383 -13.31 -27.47 22.70
CA LEU A 383 -11.94 -27.23 22.22
C LEU A 383 -11.74 -27.81 20.82
N ALA A 384 -11.22 -27.00 19.90
CA ALA A 384 -10.81 -27.42 18.56
C ALA A 384 -9.46 -26.79 18.18
N ASP A 385 -8.72 -27.45 17.29
CA ASP A 385 -7.55 -26.86 16.64
C ASP A 385 -8.03 -25.88 15.55
N VAL A 386 -7.73 -24.59 15.68
CA VAL A 386 -8.17 -23.54 14.75
C VAL A 386 -6.96 -22.88 14.10
N PHE A 387 -6.79 -23.14 12.80
CA PHE A 387 -5.65 -22.71 12.00
C PHE A 387 -5.34 -21.20 12.00
N LEU A 388 -6.36 -20.35 12.24
CA LEU A 388 -6.22 -18.89 12.25
C LEU A 388 -5.52 -18.32 13.50
N PHE A 389 -5.48 -19.06 14.60
CA PHE A 389 -5.00 -18.60 15.91
C PHE A 389 -3.64 -19.20 16.30
N ASN A 390 -3.00 -19.93 15.39
CA ASN A 390 -1.75 -20.66 15.64
C ASN A 390 -0.56 -19.78 16.10
N SER A 391 -0.58 -18.46 15.85
CA SER A 391 0.45 -17.51 16.32
C SER A 391 0.00 -16.63 17.51
N LYS A 392 -1.30 -16.51 17.76
CA LYS A 392 -1.88 -15.81 18.91
C LYS A 392 -3.11 -16.57 19.38
N ALA A 393 -2.93 -17.36 20.44
CA ALA A 393 -4.02 -18.12 21.05
C ALA A 393 -5.11 -17.16 21.59
N GLN A 394 -6.35 -17.64 21.70
CA GLN A 394 -7.39 -16.87 22.39
C GLN A 394 -6.92 -16.47 23.80
N ASN A 395 -7.37 -15.32 24.28
CA ASN A 395 -7.23 -14.99 25.70
C ASN A 395 -8.02 -15.99 26.57
N GLN A 396 -7.36 -17.06 27.02
CA GLN A 396 -7.97 -18.11 27.84
C GLN A 396 -7.68 -17.91 29.33
N ALA A 397 -8.71 -18.09 30.17
CA ALA A 397 -8.56 -18.03 31.63
C ALA A 397 -7.82 -19.25 32.22
N ASN A 398 -7.74 -20.38 31.51
CA ASN A 398 -7.02 -21.61 31.93
C ASN A 398 -6.69 -22.53 30.71
N GLY A 399 -5.40 -22.72 30.39
CA GLY A 399 -4.86 -23.93 29.72
C GLY A 399 -4.39 -23.86 28.25
N SER A 400 -3.17 -24.41 28.01
CA SER A 400 -2.50 -24.92 26.77
C SER A 400 -2.59 -24.18 25.42
N ASN A 401 -1.42 -23.76 24.94
CA ASN A 401 -1.07 -23.06 23.69
C ASN A 401 -1.36 -23.80 22.35
N SER A 402 -2.43 -24.59 22.20
CA SER A 402 -2.68 -25.32 20.93
C SER A 402 -4.14 -25.55 20.51
N LYS A 403 -5.13 -25.19 21.33
CA LYS A 403 -6.55 -25.38 21.00
C LYS A 403 -7.37 -24.19 21.46
N GLU A 404 -8.41 -23.88 20.70
CA GLU A 404 -9.30 -22.74 20.92
C GLU A 404 -10.71 -23.17 21.32
N TYR A 405 -11.38 -22.33 22.11
CA TYR A 405 -12.79 -22.51 22.42
C TYR A 405 -13.64 -22.07 21.23
N ILE A 406 -14.41 -23.01 20.69
CA ILE A 406 -15.34 -22.78 19.59
C ILE A 406 -16.77 -23.09 20.03
N PHE A 407 -17.71 -22.27 19.58
CA PHE A 407 -19.14 -22.57 19.66
C PHE A 407 -19.60 -23.15 18.32
N ALA A 408 -19.90 -24.44 18.30
CA ALA A 408 -20.35 -25.14 17.11
C ALA A 408 -21.87 -25.05 16.94
N LEU A 409 -22.30 -24.46 15.83
CA LEU A 409 -23.70 -24.24 15.46
C LEU A 409 -24.02 -24.86 14.10
N ASP A 410 -25.20 -25.44 13.93
CA ASP A 410 -25.70 -25.81 12.59
C ASP A 410 -26.37 -24.61 11.91
N ARG A 411 -26.81 -23.63 12.71
CA ARG A 411 -27.44 -22.40 12.24
C ARG A 411 -27.48 -21.33 13.33
N LEU A 412 -27.27 -20.09 12.92
CA LEU A 412 -27.58 -18.90 13.70
C LEU A 412 -28.63 -18.06 12.97
N LYS A 413 -29.81 -17.92 13.56
CA LYS A 413 -30.91 -17.14 12.97
C LYS A 413 -31.41 -16.07 13.93
N MET A 414 -31.40 -14.82 13.50
CA MET A 414 -31.97 -13.69 14.22
C MET A 414 -33.14 -13.12 13.42
N THR A 415 -34.27 -12.85 14.06
CA THR A 415 -35.46 -12.31 13.41
C THR A 415 -36.15 -11.24 14.25
N SER A 416 -37.05 -10.48 13.64
CA SER A 416 -37.84 -9.44 14.30
C SER A 416 -36.93 -8.40 14.97
N ASP A 417 -36.97 -8.22 16.28
CA ASP A 417 -36.13 -7.30 17.06
C ASP A 417 -35.13 -8.03 17.98
N GLY A 418 -34.81 -9.29 17.66
CA GLY A 418 -33.89 -10.12 18.43
C GLY A 418 -32.48 -9.51 18.53
N LYS A 419 -31.86 -9.64 19.71
CA LYS A 419 -30.56 -9.03 20.01
C LYS A 419 -29.51 -10.05 20.42
N MET A 420 -28.29 -9.86 19.94
CA MET A 420 -27.12 -10.63 20.33
C MET A 420 -26.01 -9.70 20.80
N GLU A 421 -25.34 -10.03 21.91
CA GLU A 421 -24.19 -9.30 22.44
C GLU A 421 -22.99 -10.26 22.57
N VAL A 422 -21.84 -9.87 22.02
CA VAL A 422 -20.56 -10.57 22.18
C VAL A 422 -19.66 -9.77 23.11
N SER A 423 -19.09 -10.41 24.13
CA SER A 423 -18.29 -9.72 25.15
C SER A 423 -17.26 -10.62 25.83
N GLY A 424 -16.28 -10.02 26.49
CA GLY A 424 -15.40 -10.73 27.44
C GLY A 424 -14.20 -11.44 26.81
N GLY A 425 -13.85 -11.10 25.58
CA GLY A 425 -12.66 -11.61 24.88
C GLY A 425 -12.95 -12.09 23.46
N ASP A 426 -12.15 -13.04 23.00
CA ASP A 426 -12.21 -13.57 21.63
C ASP A 426 -13.18 -14.74 21.53
N VAL A 427 -14.19 -14.62 20.68
CA VAL A 427 -15.21 -15.65 20.48
C VAL A 427 -15.16 -16.19 19.06
N ILE A 428 -15.08 -17.52 18.93
CA ILE A 428 -15.16 -18.21 17.64
C ILE A 428 -16.50 -18.94 17.52
N LEU A 429 -17.25 -18.61 16.47
CA LEU A 429 -18.41 -19.38 16.02
C LEU A 429 -17.99 -20.26 14.85
N LEU A 430 -18.14 -21.57 15.01
CA LEU A 430 -18.12 -22.51 13.89
C LEU A 430 -19.57 -22.78 13.48
N ILE A 431 -19.95 -22.40 12.27
CA ILE A 431 -21.31 -22.57 11.77
C ILE A 431 -21.27 -23.51 10.57
N ASP A 432 -21.68 -24.76 10.77
CA ASP A 432 -21.89 -25.71 9.68
C ASP A 432 -23.30 -25.54 9.07
N GLY A 433 -23.51 -24.37 8.47
CA GLY A 433 -24.79 -23.94 7.91
C GLY A 433 -24.89 -22.42 7.81
N ASP A 434 -26.10 -21.89 7.93
CA ASP A 434 -26.39 -20.50 7.61
C ASP A 434 -26.37 -19.58 8.85
N PHE A 435 -25.89 -18.35 8.65
CA PHE A 435 -26.05 -17.22 9.56
C PHE A 435 -26.96 -16.17 8.91
N SER A 436 -28.10 -15.89 9.54
CA SER A 436 -29.08 -14.90 9.05
C SER A 436 -29.51 -13.90 10.12
N MET A 437 -29.60 -12.64 9.71
CA MET A 437 -30.17 -11.53 10.49
C MET A 437 -31.27 -10.85 9.67
N GLU A 438 -32.52 -10.98 10.09
CA GLU A 438 -33.71 -10.46 9.39
C GLU A 438 -34.54 -9.55 10.31
N GLY A 439 -35.25 -8.57 9.73
CA GLY A 439 -35.97 -7.57 10.53
C GLY A 439 -35.02 -6.56 11.19
N ASP A 440 -35.44 -5.98 12.30
CA ASP A 440 -34.72 -4.96 13.08
C ASP A 440 -33.76 -5.54 14.13
N THR A 441 -33.15 -6.69 13.81
CA THR A 441 -32.20 -7.38 14.70
C THR A 441 -30.93 -6.59 14.94
N SER A 442 -30.27 -6.81 16.09
CA SER A 442 -28.99 -6.17 16.42
C SER A 442 -27.96 -7.16 16.97
N LEU A 443 -26.77 -7.18 16.37
CA LEU A 443 -25.57 -7.82 16.89
C LEU A 443 -24.63 -6.73 17.42
N THR A 444 -24.24 -6.78 18.69
CA THR A 444 -23.30 -5.84 19.31
C THR A 444 -22.05 -6.59 19.75
N ILE A 445 -20.87 -6.12 19.34
CA ILE A 445 -19.58 -6.60 19.79
C ILE A 445 -18.98 -5.53 20.69
N LYS A 446 -18.80 -5.89 21.96
CA LYS A 446 -18.29 -4.98 22.99
C LYS A 446 -16.84 -4.59 22.73
N LYS A 447 -16.45 -3.44 23.28
CA LYS A 447 -15.06 -2.97 23.21
C LYS A 447 -14.10 -4.08 23.68
N ASP A 448 -13.00 -4.23 22.94
CA ASP A 448 -11.96 -5.24 23.19
C ASP A 448 -12.48 -6.70 23.22
N SER A 449 -13.58 -6.97 22.52
CA SER A 449 -14.06 -8.32 22.23
C SER A 449 -14.05 -8.56 20.73
N SER A 450 -13.80 -9.81 20.31
CA SER A 450 -13.82 -10.17 18.90
C SER A 450 -14.84 -11.28 18.61
N LEU A 451 -15.40 -11.25 17.41
CA LEU A 451 -16.21 -12.34 16.87
C LEU A 451 -15.59 -12.83 15.57
N THR A 452 -15.10 -14.06 15.58
CA THR A 452 -14.65 -14.77 14.38
C THR A 452 -15.70 -15.80 13.99
N VAL A 453 -16.25 -15.70 12.78
CA VAL A 453 -17.26 -16.62 12.28
C VAL A 453 -16.66 -17.47 11.17
N LEU A 454 -16.48 -18.77 11.44
CA LEU A 454 -16.07 -19.79 10.47
C LEU A 454 -17.33 -20.48 9.95
N LEU A 455 -17.59 -20.44 8.64
CA LEU A 455 -18.91 -20.78 8.13
C LEU A 455 -18.87 -21.55 6.80
N THR A 456 -19.63 -22.64 6.72
CA THR A 456 -19.74 -23.49 5.52
C THR A 456 -20.96 -23.12 4.65
N GLY A 457 -21.98 -22.49 5.22
CA GLY A 457 -23.21 -22.07 4.53
C GLY A 457 -23.20 -20.60 4.08
N LYS A 458 -24.33 -19.90 4.23
CA LYS A 458 -24.46 -18.49 3.80
C LYS A 458 -24.57 -17.52 4.95
N VAL A 459 -23.99 -16.34 4.80
CA VAL A 459 -24.22 -15.15 5.63
C VAL A 459 -25.20 -14.23 4.93
N ASN A 460 -26.33 -13.94 5.56
CA ASN A 460 -27.34 -12.99 5.05
C ASN A 460 -27.71 -11.97 6.14
N ILE A 461 -27.27 -10.72 5.97
CA ILE A 461 -27.66 -9.61 6.84
C ILE A 461 -28.63 -8.70 6.07
N GLY A 462 -29.89 -8.73 6.49
CA GLY A 462 -31.00 -8.01 5.89
C GLY A 462 -30.97 -6.51 6.14
N ALA A 463 -31.85 -5.77 5.44
CA ALA A 463 -31.82 -4.31 5.40
C ALA A 463 -32.03 -3.60 6.75
N GLY A 464 -32.87 -4.17 7.63
CA GLY A 464 -33.15 -3.61 8.97
C GLY A 464 -32.14 -4.05 10.04
N ALA A 465 -31.30 -5.04 9.75
CA ALA A 465 -30.37 -5.59 10.71
C ALA A 465 -29.20 -4.64 10.95
N LYS A 466 -28.69 -4.63 12.19
CA LYS A 466 -27.58 -3.77 12.61
C LYS A 466 -26.48 -4.59 13.24
N VAL A 467 -25.25 -4.35 12.81
CA VAL A 467 -24.04 -4.89 13.44
C VAL A 467 -23.28 -3.70 14.01
N ILE A 468 -23.03 -3.73 15.31
CA ILE A 468 -22.44 -2.61 16.05
C ILE A 468 -21.16 -3.11 16.70
N THR A 469 -20.02 -2.63 16.21
CA THR A 469 -18.70 -2.83 16.82
C THR A 469 -18.36 -1.60 17.66
N GLU A 470 -18.29 -1.74 18.98
CA GLU A 470 -17.91 -0.61 19.86
C GLU A 470 -16.44 -0.19 19.68
N GLN A 471 -15.63 -1.05 19.06
CA GLN A 471 -14.27 -0.78 18.62
C GLN A 471 -14.06 -1.40 17.23
N GLU A 472 -13.62 -0.57 16.29
CA GLU A 472 -13.14 -1.00 14.97
C GLU A 472 -11.68 -1.43 15.06
N GLY A 473 -11.16 -2.07 14.02
CA GLY A 473 -9.79 -2.55 14.00
C GLY A 473 -9.57 -3.86 14.71
N LEU A 474 -8.39 -3.95 15.30
CA LEU A 474 -7.93 -5.09 16.09
C LEU A 474 -8.25 -4.89 17.57
N THR A 475 -8.62 -5.98 18.24
CA THR A 475 -8.63 -6.08 19.70
C THR A 475 -7.21 -6.09 20.26
N THR A 476 -7.06 -6.00 21.59
CA THR A 476 -5.76 -6.14 22.25
C THR A 476 -5.11 -7.50 22.01
N SER A 477 -5.91 -8.56 21.79
CA SER A 477 -5.44 -9.88 21.35
C SER A 477 -4.93 -9.90 19.90
N GLY A 478 -5.19 -8.86 19.10
CA GLY A 478 -4.73 -8.74 17.72
C GLY A 478 -5.67 -9.39 16.70
N HIS A 479 -6.92 -9.67 17.07
CA HIS A 479 -7.94 -10.19 16.16
C HIS A 479 -8.85 -9.05 15.69
N PRO A 480 -9.33 -9.07 14.43
CA PRO A 480 -10.35 -8.13 13.99
C PRO A 480 -11.59 -8.23 14.88
N SER A 481 -12.19 -7.10 15.25
CA SER A 481 -13.38 -7.09 16.11
C SER A 481 -14.54 -7.91 15.53
N LEU A 482 -14.68 -7.93 14.20
CA LEU A 482 -15.55 -8.87 13.47
C LEU A 482 -14.83 -9.42 12.25
N SER A 483 -14.83 -10.75 12.11
CA SER A 483 -14.35 -11.42 10.91
C SER A 483 -15.26 -12.56 10.47
N PHE A 484 -15.38 -12.71 9.13
CA PHE A 484 -16.09 -13.81 8.49
C PHE A 484 -15.13 -14.60 7.60
N TYR A 485 -15.03 -15.89 7.83
CA TYR A 485 -14.30 -16.84 6.98
C TYR A 485 -15.30 -17.85 6.43
N SER A 486 -15.61 -17.75 5.13
CA SER A 486 -16.61 -18.60 4.48
C SER A 486 -15.99 -19.56 3.48
N SER A 487 -16.14 -20.86 3.74
CA SER A 487 -15.74 -21.93 2.80
C SER A 487 -16.84 -22.27 1.79
N PHE A 488 -17.99 -21.58 1.84
CA PHE A 488 -19.09 -21.80 0.93
C PHE A 488 -18.65 -21.61 -0.52
N ASN A 489 -18.92 -22.60 -1.35
CA ASN A 489 -18.64 -22.58 -2.78
C ASN A 489 -19.92 -22.36 -3.56
N GLY A 490 -20.05 -21.20 -4.20
CA GLY A 490 -21.24 -20.86 -4.98
C GLY A 490 -21.50 -19.36 -5.06
N VAL A 491 -22.72 -18.96 -5.37
CA VAL A 491 -23.10 -17.55 -5.53
C VAL A 491 -23.81 -17.02 -4.28
N ASN A 492 -23.57 -15.73 -3.99
CA ASN A 492 -24.14 -15.00 -2.87
C ASN A 492 -23.97 -15.73 -1.52
N GLY A 493 -22.78 -16.24 -1.24
CA GLY A 493 -22.48 -16.87 0.05
C GLY A 493 -22.37 -15.84 1.18
N VAL A 494 -22.03 -14.59 0.86
CA VAL A 494 -22.04 -13.49 1.83
C VAL A 494 -22.83 -12.32 1.24
N GLN A 495 -23.88 -11.89 1.94
CA GLN A 495 -24.75 -10.80 1.49
C GLN A 495 -25.07 -9.83 2.63
N PHE A 496 -24.87 -8.53 2.34
CA PHE A 496 -25.24 -7.43 3.22
C PHE A 496 -26.14 -6.46 2.44
N SER A 497 -27.34 -6.21 2.98
CA SER A 497 -28.34 -5.30 2.39
C SER A 497 -28.72 -4.15 3.32
N GLY A 498 -28.02 -3.99 4.44
CA GLY A 498 -28.26 -2.99 5.49
C GLY A 498 -28.04 -1.54 5.05
N ALA A 499 -28.78 -0.62 5.68
CA ALA A 499 -28.50 0.82 5.57
C ALA A 499 -27.50 1.31 6.64
N ALA A 500 -27.24 0.52 7.68
CA ALA A 500 -26.29 0.83 8.73
C ALA A 500 -24.86 0.48 8.29
N ASN A 501 -23.90 1.28 8.73
CA ASN A 501 -22.48 1.01 8.53
C ASN A 501 -22.07 -0.30 9.23
N LEU A 502 -21.13 -1.02 8.64
CA LEU A 502 -20.64 -2.31 9.11
C LEU A 502 -19.11 -2.25 9.16
N TYR A 503 -18.51 -2.62 10.29
CA TYR A 503 -17.10 -2.98 10.33
C TYR A 503 -16.95 -4.51 10.24
N ALA A 504 -16.20 -5.02 9.25
CA ALA A 504 -15.87 -6.45 9.15
C ALA A 504 -14.65 -6.73 8.27
N ALA A 505 -13.85 -7.72 8.66
CA ALA A 505 -12.87 -8.38 7.80
C ALA A 505 -13.50 -9.64 7.18
N ILE A 506 -13.75 -9.64 5.86
CA ILE A 506 -14.50 -10.68 5.16
C ILE A 506 -13.56 -11.47 4.25
N TYR A 507 -13.48 -12.78 4.45
CA TYR A 507 -12.70 -13.71 3.65
C TYR A 507 -13.59 -14.83 3.12
N ALA A 508 -13.92 -14.79 1.84
CA ALA A 508 -14.87 -15.68 1.18
C ALA A 508 -14.41 -16.03 -0.25
N PRO A 509 -13.22 -16.63 -0.42
CA PRO A 509 -12.54 -16.75 -1.73
C PRO A 509 -13.30 -17.62 -2.76
N LEU A 510 -14.26 -18.42 -2.32
CA LEU A 510 -15.02 -19.36 -3.16
C LEU A 510 -16.46 -18.92 -3.45
N THR A 511 -16.86 -17.74 -2.98
CA THR A 511 -18.21 -17.23 -3.21
C THR A 511 -18.27 -15.74 -3.53
N THR A 512 -19.41 -15.33 -4.08
CA THR A 512 -19.72 -13.92 -4.29
C THR A 512 -20.00 -13.23 -2.96
N VAL A 513 -19.32 -12.12 -2.71
CA VAL A 513 -19.65 -11.15 -1.65
C VAL A 513 -20.49 -10.04 -2.27
N LYS A 514 -21.73 -9.89 -1.79
CA LYS A 514 -22.69 -8.91 -2.31
C LYS A 514 -23.00 -7.82 -1.28
N LEU A 515 -22.67 -6.58 -1.64
CA LEU A 515 -22.96 -5.36 -0.89
C LEU A 515 -24.04 -4.57 -1.64
N SER A 516 -25.30 -4.76 -1.26
CA SER A 516 -26.45 -4.09 -1.91
C SER A 516 -27.09 -3.00 -1.06
N GLY A 517 -26.63 -2.82 0.18
CA GLY A 517 -27.10 -1.80 1.11
C GLY A 517 -26.59 -0.40 0.81
N SER A 518 -27.08 0.59 1.56
CA SER A 518 -26.56 1.97 1.52
C SER A 518 -25.58 2.27 2.65
N GLY A 519 -25.41 1.37 3.61
CA GLY A 519 -24.43 1.54 4.69
C GLY A 519 -23.01 1.29 4.19
N GLU A 520 -22.05 2.03 4.75
CA GLU A 520 -20.64 1.92 4.39
C GLU A 520 -20.00 0.70 5.06
N LEU A 521 -19.05 0.08 4.36
CA LEU A 521 -18.25 -1.01 4.91
C LEU A 521 -16.90 -0.46 5.39
N PHE A 522 -16.54 -0.73 6.64
CA PHE A 522 -15.21 -0.50 7.19
C PHE A 522 -14.51 -1.86 7.34
N GLY A 523 -13.22 -1.95 7.02
CA GLY A 523 -12.44 -3.19 7.12
C GLY A 523 -11.88 -3.66 5.78
N SER A 524 -12.08 -4.92 5.38
CA SER A 524 -11.51 -5.45 4.12
C SER A 524 -12.34 -6.62 3.59
N VAL A 525 -12.38 -6.78 2.26
CA VAL A 525 -13.09 -7.87 1.60
C VAL A 525 -12.18 -8.64 0.66
N ARG A 526 -12.09 -9.95 0.84
CA ARG A 526 -11.58 -10.90 -0.13
C ARG A 526 -12.71 -11.86 -0.53
N GLY A 527 -13.08 -11.86 -1.81
CA GLY A 527 -14.19 -12.69 -2.31
C GLY A 527 -13.84 -13.35 -3.64
N SER A 528 -14.57 -14.40 -4.03
CA SER A 528 -14.44 -14.94 -5.40
C SER A 528 -14.82 -13.88 -6.42
N THR A 529 -15.94 -13.21 -6.18
CA THR A 529 -16.36 -12.02 -6.92
C THR A 529 -16.96 -11.05 -5.93
N ILE A 530 -16.66 -9.76 -6.07
CA ILE A 530 -17.26 -8.72 -5.22
C ILE A 530 -18.23 -7.92 -6.07
N THR A 531 -19.47 -7.80 -5.61
CA THR A 531 -20.49 -6.96 -6.25
C THR A 531 -21.01 -5.93 -5.27
N ALA A 532 -20.72 -4.66 -5.52
CA ALA A 532 -21.27 -3.53 -4.76
C ALA A 532 -22.20 -2.72 -5.66
N SER A 533 -23.50 -2.72 -5.34
CA SER A 533 -24.53 -2.07 -6.15
C SER A 533 -25.33 -1.01 -5.42
N GLY A 534 -25.24 -0.96 -4.08
CA GLY A 534 -25.88 0.08 -3.29
C GLY A 534 -24.99 1.32 -3.15
N GLY A 535 -25.52 2.38 -2.53
CA GLY A 535 -24.74 3.59 -2.24
C GLY A 535 -23.61 3.41 -1.22
N SER A 536 -23.39 2.18 -0.73
CA SER A 536 -22.35 1.81 0.23
C SER A 536 -20.94 2.11 -0.27
N GLY A 537 -20.22 2.97 0.44
CA GLY A 537 -18.76 3.11 0.31
C GLY A 537 -18.04 1.96 0.99
N ALA A 538 -16.72 1.88 0.79
CA ALA A 538 -15.85 0.97 1.53
C ALA A 538 -14.58 1.68 2.01
N HIS A 539 -14.25 1.53 3.27
CA HIS A 539 -13.12 2.17 3.93
C HIS A 539 -12.18 1.07 4.43
N TYR A 540 -11.04 0.93 3.74
CA TYR A 540 -10.03 -0.03 4.12
C TYR A 540 -9.41 0.34 5.47
N ASP A 541 -9.38 -0.60 6.41
CA ASP A 541 -8.66 -0.41 7.66
C ASP A 541 -7.22 -0.92 7.53
N ALA A 542 -6.26 0.00 7.46
CA ALA A 542 -4.83 -0.30 7.35
C ALA A 542 -4.30 -1.08 8.58
N GLY A 543 -4.98 -1.00 9.73
CA GLY A 543 -4.67 -1.81 10.91
C GLY A 543 -4.78 -3.32 10.63
N LEU A 544 -5.57 -3.74 9.63
CA LEU A 544 -5.71 -5.14 9.25
C LEU A 544 -4.44 -5.74 8.62
N LEU A 545 -3.46 -4.93 8.22
CA LEU A 545 -2.13 -5.44 7.80
C LEU A 545 -1.39 -6.16 8.92
N GLN A 546 -1.72 -5.87 10.18
CA GLN A 546 -1.09 -6.46 11.36
C GLN A 546 -1.73 -7.79 11.78
N VAL A 547 -2.79 -8.22 11.09
CA VAL A 547 -3.43 -9.52 11.36
C VAL A 547 -2.46 -10.64 10.98
N GLN A 548 -2.22 -11.55 11.93
CA GLN A 548 -1.38 -12.73 11.72
C GLN A 548 -2.26 -13.96 11.51
N ASN A 549 -2.94 -14.06 10.36
CA ASN A 549 -3.87 -15.15 10.07
C ASN A 549 -3.36 -16.18 9.05
N GLY A 550 -2.03 -16.28 8.89
CA GLY A 550 -1.41 -17.44 8.23
C GLY A 550 -1.00 -17.27 6.77
N GLY A 551 -1.04 -16.07 6.18
CA GLY A 551 -0.37 -15.81 4.90
C GLY A 551 1.15 -15.71 5.08
N THR A 552 1.91 -16.13 4.07
CA THR A 552 3.35 -15.81 4.01
C THR A 552 3.49 -14.43 3.33
N PRO A 553 4.26 -13.47 3.86
CA PRO A 553 4.37 -12.14 3.26
C PRO A 553 4.79 -12.22 1.79
N ALA A 554 4.03 -11.56 0.91
CA ALA A 554 4.21 -11.66 -0.54
C ALA A 554 5.55 -11.11 -1.07
N SER A 555 6.11 -10.16 -0.33
CA SER A 555 7.44 -9.60 -0.56
C SER A 555 8.00 -9.13 0.77
N SER A 556 9.29 -9.31 1.00
CA SER A 556 9.97 -8.66 2.10
C SER A 556 9.73 -7.15 2.02
N ALA A 557 9.12 -6.57 3.06
CA ALA A 557 9.84 -5.57 3.81
C ALA A 557 10.80 -4.69 3.01
N ARG A 558 10.48 -3.64 2.22
CA ARG A 558 11.56 -2.89 1.52
C ARG A 558 11.46 -1.37 1.62
N ILE A 559 12.62 -0.71 1.63
CA ILE A 559 12.69 0.74 1.42
C ILE A 559 12.78 1.09 -0.06
N VAL A 560 12.06 2.13 -0.45
CA VAL A 560 12.04 2.71 -1.78
C VAL A 560 12.64 4.09 -1.72
N PHE A 561 13.70 4.32 -2.51
CA PHE A 561 14.34 5.61 -2.61
C PHE A 561 13.43 6.60 -3.37
N LEU A 562 13.15 7.75 -2.75
CA LEU A 562 12.32 8.81 -3.33
C LEU A 562 13.15 9.95 -3.92
N GLY A 563 14.36 10.15 -3.40
CA GLY A 563 15.25 11.21 -3.86
C GLY A 563 16.25 11.64 -2.79
N TRP A 564 17.15 12.54 -3.16
CA TRP A 564 18.15 13.09 -2.24
C TRP A 564 18.42 14.57 -2.49
N SER A 565 19.01 15.24 -1.51
CA SER A 565 19.43 16.64 -1.59
C SER A 565 20.73 16.85 -0.82
N TYR A 566 21.60 17.74 -1.32
CA TYR A 566 22.77 18.19 -0.57
C TYR A 566 22.38 19.38 0.28
N LYS A 567 22.62 19.31 1.58
CA LYS A 567 22.54 20.47 2.48
C LYS A 567 23.95 21.01 2.70
N THR A 568 24.11 22.33 2.65
CA THR A 568 25.30 22.98 3.21
C THR A 568 25.29 22.72 4.71
N ALA A 569 26.42 22.26 5.26
CA ALA A 569 26.56 22.09 6.70
C ALA A 569 26.22 23.42 7.39
N GLU A 570 25.39 23.39 8.43
CA GLU A 570 25.13 24.57 9.24
C GLU A 570 26.44 24.97 9.93
N THR A 571 27.02 26.08 9.48
CA THR A 571 28.14 26.71 10.18
C THR A 571 27.62 27.23 11.52
N THR A 572 28.08 26.65 12.61
CA THR A 572 27.88 27.17 13.97
C THR A 572 28.32 28.63 14.04
N GLU A 573 27.52 29.48 14.67
CA GLU A 573 27.63 30.95 14.66
C GLU A 573 28.91 31.54 15.30
N GLU A 574 29.86 30.74 15.77
CA GLU A 574 31.08 31.25 16.43
C GLU A 574 32.16 31.81 15.47
N GLU A 575 32.06 31.61 14.15
CA GLU A 575 33.11 32.05 13.21
C GLU A 575 32.80 33.38 12.48
N ARG A 576 31.70 34.08 12.80
CA ARG A 576 31.34 35.35 12.15
C ARG A 576 31.96 36.60 12.76
N GLU A 577 32.67 36.51 13.88
CA GLU A 577 33.31 37.67 14.52
C GLU A 577 34.84 37.55 14.51
N ALA A 578 35.45 37.74 13.34
CA ALA A 578 36.81 38.28 13.26
C ALA A 578 36.82 39.42 12.23
N PRO A 579 37.11 40.67 12.64
CA PRO A 579 37.21 41.77 11.70
C PRO A 579 38.44 41.58 10.80
N PRO A 580 38.44 42.11 9.56
CA PRO A 580 39.58 42.02 8.68
C PRO A 580 40.76 42.82 9.29
N ALA A 581 41.90 42.16 9.47
CA ALA A 581 43.15 42.84 9.76
C ALA A 581 43.59 43.64 8.53
N GLU A 582 43.90 44.93 8.72
CA GLU A 582 44.55 45.81 7.74
C GLU A 582 45.93 45.32 7.31
#